data_AF-A0A850LQ71-F1
#
_entry.id   AF-A0A850LQ71-F1
#
_cell.length_a   1.000
_cell.length_b   1.000
_cell.length_c   1.000
_cell.angle_alpha   90.00
_cell.angle_beta   90.00
_cell.angle_gamma   90.00
#
_symmetry.space_group_name_H-M   'P 1'
#
loop_
_entity.id
_entity.type
_entity.pdbx_description
1 polymer ?
#
loop_
_entity_poly.entity_id
_entity_poly.type
_entity_poly.pdbx_seq_one_letter_code
_entity_poly.pdbx_strand_id
1 'polypeptide(L)'
;MTEIQAAIASEQLKKLNALTEPRIELANYLTERISRVDGITPPVVLPECKHVYYVYPMKFDEEKMGISRSNFVKAVNAEGVLHWEGYCVPLYMLPMYQKRIVFGRKGCPFDCGYYDGNVSYERGICPITEKMYEKELFFNDFCRPPLTKKDLDDVVNAFYKVLENKDKLKDIS
;
A
#
# COMPACT_ATOMS: atom_id res chain seq x y z
N MET A 1 3.88 17.55 -22.00
CA MET A 1 2.60 16.95 -22.43
C MET A 1 2.36 17.36 -23.87
N THR A 2 2.00 16.44 -24.76
CA THR A 2 1.73 16.72 -26.19
C THR A 2 0.23 16.80 -26.47
N GLU A 3 -0.16 17.38 -27.61
CA GLU A 3 -1.57 17.48 -28.03
C GLU A 3 -2.26 16.11 -28.11
N ILE A 4 -1.54 15.06 -28.53
CA ILE A 4 -2.09 13.69 -28.56
C ILE A 4 -2.39 13.19 -27.15
N GLN A 5 -1.49 13.45 -26.19
CA GLN A 5 -1.72 13.07 -24.79
C GLN A 5 -2.92 13.83 -24.21
N ALA A 6 -3.07 15.11 -24.54
CA ALA A 6 -4.20 15.93 -24.12
C ALA A 6 -5.52 15.42 -24.72
N ALA A 7 -5.53 15.08 -26.01
CA ALA A 7 -6.70 14.51 -26.68
C ALA A 7 -7.14 13.19 -26.05
N ILE A 8 -6.19 12.28 -25.76
CA ILE A 8 -6.48 11.01 -25.07
C ILE A 8 -7.00 11.26 -23.66
N ALA A 9 -6.36 12.14 -22.89
CA ALA A 9 -6.78 12.47 -21.53
C ALA A 9 -8.20 13.05 -21.49
N SER A 10 -8.54 13.93 -22.45
CA SER A 10 -9.88 14.50 -22.59
C SER A 10 -10.96 13.40 -22.74
N GLU A 11 -10.71 12.40 -23.60
CA GLU A 11 -11.65 11.28 -23.76
C GLU A 11 -11.69 10.33 -22.56
N GLN A 12 -10.60 10.18 -21.81
CA GLN A 12 -10.59 9.36 -20.58
C GLN A 12 -11.32 10.04 -19.42
N LEU A 13 -11.18 11.37 -19.28
CA LEU A 13 -11.85 12.13 -18.22
C LEU A 13 -13.38 12.03 -18.32
N LYS A 14 -13.94 11.96 -19.54
CA LYS A 14 -15.38 11.70 -19.75
C LYS A 14 -15.86 10.38 -19.12
N LYS A 15 -14.95 9.41 -18.95
CA LYS A 15 -15.25 8.06 -18.41
C LYS A 15 -14.94 7.94 -16.92
N LEU A 16 -14.46 9.01 -16.28
CA LEU A 16 -13.92 8.96 -14.91
C LEU A 16 -14.90 8.33 -13.92
N ASN A 17 -16.16 8.78 -13.90
CA ASN A 17 -17.17 8.23 -12.97
C ASN A 17 -17.44 6.75 -13.27
N ALA A 18 -17.66 6.39 -14.54
CA ALA A 18 -17.92 5.01 -14.94
C ALA A 18 -16.76 4.04 -14.59
N LEU A 19 -15.51 4.55 -14.55
CA LEU A 19 -14.33 3.77 -14.20
C LEU A 19 -14.04 3.72 -12.69
N THR A 20 -14.51 4.72 -11.93
CA THR A 20 -14.17 4.88 -10.51
C THR A 20 -15.29 4.43 -9.57
N GLU A 21 -16.56 4.63 -9.91
CA GLU A 21 -17.69 4.19 -9.06
C GLU A 21 -17.66 2.68 -8.76
N PRO A 22 -17.42 1.78 -9.74
CA PRO A 22 -17.34 0.35 -9.44
C PRO A 22 -16.18 -0.01 -8.50
N ARG A 23 -15.05 0.72 -8.58
CA ARG A 23 -13.91 0.51 -7.68
C ARG A 23 -14.25 0.89 -6.25
N ILE A 24 -14.98 2.01 -6.08
CA ILE A 24 -15.42 2.51 -4.78
C ILE A 24 -16.44 1.56 -4.17
N GLU A 25 -17.39 1.05 -4.98
CA GLU A 25 -18.37 0.06 -4.51
C GLU A 25 -17.68 -1.20 -3.98
N LEU A 26 -16.74 -1.76 -4.74
CA LEU A 26 -15.95 -2.93 -4.35
C LEU A 26 -15.09 -2.66 -3.11
N ALA A 27 -14.45 -1.50 -3.03
CA ALA A 27 -13.64 -1.13 -1.86
C ALA A 27 -14.50 -0.96 -0.60
N ASN A 28 -15.66 -0.33 -0.70
CA ASN A 28 -16.58 -0.20 0.44
C ASN A 28 -17.08 -1.58 0.90
N TYR A 29 -17.39 -2.47 -0.06
CA TYR A 29 -17.77 -3.84 0.22
C TYR A 29 -16.65 -4.60 0.96
N LEU A 30 -15.41 -4.48 0.51
CA LEU A 30 -14.25 -5.10 1.17
C LEU A 30 -14.03 -4.48 2.57
N THR A 31 -14.10 -3.16 2.71
CA THR A 31 -13.96 -2.44 4.00
C THR A 31 -14.92 -2.94 5.05
N GLU A 32 -16.19 -3.14 4.69
CA GLU A 32 -17.20 -3.66 5.62
C GLU A 32 -16.80 -5.02 6.19
N ARG A 33 -16.22 -5.91 5.37
CA ARG A 33 -15.81 -7.26 5.79
C ARG A 33 -14.50 -7.27 6.54
N ILE A 34 -13.50 -6.56 6.02
CA ILE A 34 -12.18 -6.44 6.65
C ILE A 34 -12.27 -5.78 8.02
N SER A 35 -13.22 -4.85 8.22
CA SER A 35 -13.45 -4.24 9.55
C SER A 35 -13.80 -5.24 10.66
N ARG A 36 -14.20 -6.46 10.30
CA ARG A 36 -14.53 -7.56 11.23
C ARG A 36 -13.37 -8.54 11.43
N VAL A 37 -12.31 -8.42 10.64
CA VAL A 37 -11.13 -9.29 10.73
C VAL A 37 -10.21 -8.76 11.83
N ASP A 38 -9.97 -9.57 12.84
CA ASP A 38 -9.17 -9.13 13.98
C ASP A 38 -7.71 -8.84 13.58
N GLY A 39 -7.15 -7.75 14.11
CA GLY A 39 -5.78 -7.31 13.83
C GLY A 39 -5.53 -6.76 12.43
N ILE A 40 -6.58 -6.54 11.62
CA ILE A 40 -6.47 -5.87 10.32
C ILE A 40 -7.33 -4.61 10.33
N THR A 41 -6.72 -3.47 9.99
CA THR A 41 -7.43 -2.19 9.88
C THR A 41 -7.60 -1.79 8.42
N PRO A 42 -8.84 -1.59 7.92
CA PRO A 42 -9.09 -1.10 6.56
C PRO A 42 -8.74 0.40 6.41
N PRO A 43 -8.70 0.95 5.19
CA PRO A 43 -8.49 2.37 4.98
C PRO A 43 -9.68 3.19 5.50
N VAL A 44 -9.39 4.39 6.01
CA VAL A 44 -10.41 5.33 6.51
C VAL A 44 -10.66 6.40 5.45
N VAL A 45 -11.93 6.65 5.15
CA VAL A 45 -12.36 7.78 4.32
C VAL A 45 -12.88 8.88 5.26
N LEU A 46 -12.26 10.06 5.20
CA LEU A 46 -12.67 11.20 6.01
C LEU A 46 -14.01 11.78 5.53
N PRO A 47 -14.75 12.49 6.40
CA PRO A 47 -15.93 13.25 5.97
C PRO A 47 -15.61 14.14 4.77
N GLU A 48 -16.57 14.23 3.84
CA GLU A 48 -16.46 15.04 2.61
C GLU A 48 -15.34 14.62 1.63
N CYS A 49 -14.66 13.50 1.89
CA CYS A 49 -13.65 12.95 0.99
C CYS A 49 -14.20 11.79 0.14
N LYS A 50 -13.70 11.67 -1.09
CA LYS A 50 -13.93 10.52 -1.97
C LYS A 50 -12.60 9.82 -2.22
N HIS A 51 -12.43 8.61 -1.71
CA HIS A 51 -11.24 7.81 -1.99
C HIS A 51 -11.46 6.98 -3.26
N VAL A 52 -10.67 7.23 -4.30
CA VAL A 52 -10.57 6.35 -5.47
C VAL A 52 -9.39 5.40 -5.27
N TYR A 53 -9.62 4.10 -5.42
CA TYR A 53 -8.66 3.07 -5.06
C TYR A 53 -7.82 2.63 -6.26
N TYR A 54 -6.56 3.06 -6.30
CA TYR A 54 -5.52 2.45 -7.15
C TYR A 54 -5.06 1.12 -6.54
N VAL A 55 -4.80 1.16 -5.23
CA VAL A 55 -4.59 0.01 -4.35
C VAL A 55 -5.58 0.12 -3.18
N TYR A 56 -5.80 -0.99 -2.48
CA TYR A 56 -6.56 -1.05 -1.25
C TYR A 56 -5.60 -1.28 -0.06
N PRO A 57 -5.18 -0.21 0.64
CA PRO A 57 -4.19 -0.31 1.71
C PRO A 57 -4.82 -0.69 3.04
N MET A 58 -4.16 -1.60 3.76
CA MET A 58 -4.57 -2.08 5.08
C MET A 58 -3.39 -2.02 6.05
N LYS A 59 -3.69 -1.95 7.34
CA LYS A 59 -2.69 -2.09 8.41
C LYS A 59 -2.83 -3.42 9.11
N PHE A 60 -1.71 -4.08 9.35
CA PHE A 60 -1.60 -5.30 10.13
C PHE A 60 -1.06 -4.99 11.53
N ASP A 61 -1.67 -5.57 12.56
CA ASP A 61 -1.28 -5.42 13.96
C ASP A 61 -0.52 -6.67 14.44
N GLU A 62 0.81 -6.65 14.32
CA GLU A 62 1.66 -7.79 14.71
C GLU A 62 1.54 -8.12 16.21
N GLU A 63 1.37 -7.12 17.06
CA GLU A 63 1.29 -7.30 18.51
C GLU A 63 0.01 -8.05 18.87
N LYS A 64 -1.12 -7.64 18.28
CA LYS A 64 -2.40 -8.34 18.47
C LYS A 64 -2.40 -9.73 17.87
N MET A 65 -1.77 -9.89 16.70
CA MET A 65 -1.84 -11.15 15.96
C MET A 65 -0.84 -12.19 16.45
N GLY A 66 0.28 -11.77 17.04
CA GLY A 66 1.33 -12.67 17.53
C GLY A 66 2.13 -13.35 16.41
N ILE A 67 2.04 -12.82 15.20
CA ILE A 67 2.81 -13.22 14.01
C ILE A 67 3.24 -11.97 13.25
N SER A 68 4.28 -12.06 12.42
CA SER A 68 4.68 -10.93 11.58
C SER A 68 3.72 -10.72 10.41
N ARG A 69 3.63 -9.47 9.93
CA ARG A 69 2.90 -9.12 8.71
C ARG A 69 3.41 -9.92 7.52
N SER A 70 4.73 -10.16 7.46
CA SER A 70 5.31 -10.91 6.35
C SER A 70 4.88 -12.38 6.35
N ASN A 71 4.81 -13.03 7.52
CA ASN A 71 4.35 -14.41 7.59
C ASN A 71 2.87 -14.52 7.24
N PHE A 72 2.06 -13.54 7.67
CA PHE A 72 0.67 -13.43 7.25
C PHE A 72 0.54 -13.29 5.72
N VAL A 73 1.22 -12.32 5.11
CA VAL A 73 1.15 -12.08 3.67
C VAL A 73 1.68 -13.26 2.85
N LYS A 74 2.80 -13.89 3.27
CA LYS A 74 3.30 -15.13 2.65
C LYS A 74 2.25 -16.24 2.66
N ALA A 75 1.57 -16.45 3.79
CA ALA A 75 0.54 -17.48 3.92
C ALA A 75 -0.71 -17.17 3.08
N VAL A 76 -1.18 -15.92 3.08
CA VAL A 76 -2.31 -15.49 2.22
C VAL A 76 -1.97 -15.63 0.74
N ASN A 77 -0.73 -15.32 0.34
CA ASN A 77 -0.27 -15.51 -1.03
C ASN A 77 -0.24 -17.01 -1.42
N ALA A 78 0.07 -17.90 -0.48
CA ALA A 78 0.02 -19.35 -0.71
C ALA A 78 -1.42 -19.88 -0.91
N GLU A 79 -2.44 -19.16 -0.41
CA GLU A 79 -3.86 -19.41 -0.70
C GLU A 79 -4.29 -18.87 -2.08
N GLY A 80 -3.37 -18.28 -2.84
CA GLY A 80 -3.63 -17.74 -4.19
C GLY A 80 -4.16 -16.31 -4.20
N VAL A 81 -4.23 -15.64 -3.05
CA VAL A 81 -4.75 -14.27 -2.93
C VAL A 81 -3.59 -13.28 -2.80
N LEU A 82 -3.08 -12.78 -3.92
CA LEU A 82 -1.88 -11.96 -3.95
C LEU A 82 -2.01 -10.62 -3.20
N HIS A 83 -1.13 -10.42 -2.23
CA HIS A 83 -0.94 -9.23 -1.44
C HIS A 83 0.53 -8.82 -1.45
N TRP A 84 0.76 -7.52 -1.36
CA TRP A 84 2.08 -6.93 -1.29
C TRP A 84 2.33 -6.24 0.04
N GLU A 85 3.60 -6.20 0.38
CA GLU A 85 4.12 -5.77 1.65
C GLU A 85 4.76 -4.39 1.56
N GLY A 86 4.51 -3.55 2.56
CA GLY A 86 4.94 -2.16 2.51
C GLY A 86 4.31 -1.44 1.31
N TYR A 87 5.07 -0.56 0.68
CA TYR A 87 4.77 -0.01 -0.65
C TYR A 87 6.12 0.26 -1.30
N CYS A 88 6.49 1.53 -1.47
CA CYS A 88 7.85 1.92 -1.78
C CYS A 88 8.69 2.01 -0.51
N VAL A 89 9.98 1.70 -0.65
CA VAL A 89 11.01 2.06 0.35
C VAL A 89 10.87 3.56 0.67
N PRO A 90 10.91 3.99 1.94
CA PRO A 90 10.86 5.40 2.30
C PRO A 90 11.93 6.19 1.53
N LEU A 91 11.53 7.29 0.89
CA LEU A 91 12.36 7.97 -0.11
C LEU A 91 13.76 8.31 0.40
N TYR A 92 13.86 8.82 1.63
CA TYR A 92 15.13 9.21 2.23
C TYR A 92 16.10 8.04 2.42
N MET A 93 15.63 6.80 2.50
CA MET A 93 16.48 5.61 2.59
C MET A 93 17.09 5.20 1.24
N LEU A 94 16.59 5.74 0.13
CA LEU A 94 17.13 5.39 -1.19
C LEU A 94 18.59 5.86 -1.31
N PRO A 95 19.44 5.13 -2.06
CA PRO A 95 20.86 5.45 -2.20
C PRO A 95 21.14 6.89 -2.64
N MET A 96 20.25 7.49 -3.43
CA MET A 96 20.36 8.87 -3.90
C MET A 96 20.41 9.88 -2.73
N TYR A 97 19.59 9.69 -1.71
CA TYR A 97 19.52 10.55 -0.54
C TYR A 97 20.58 10.20 0.49
N GLN A 98 20.82 8.90 0.73
CA GLN A 98 21.86 8.42 1.64
C GLN A 98 23.26 8.83 1.19
N LYS A 99 23.54 8.75 -0.11
CA LYS A 99 24.82 9.17 -0.69
C LYS A 99 24.84 10.66 -1.05
N ARG A 100 23.70 11.34 -0.97
CA ARG A 100 23.51 12.74 -1.38
C ARG A 100 24.04 13.01 -2.80
N ILE A 101 23.76 12.12 -3.76
CA ILE A 101 24.19 12.29 -5.16
C ILE A 101 22.99 12.07 -6.07
N VAL A 102 22.53 13.13 -6.73
CA VAL A 102 21.49 13.06 -7.77
C VAL A 102 22.13 13.23 -9.15
N PHE A 103 22.94 14.27 -9.34
CA PHE A 103 23.59 14.59 -10.61
C PHE A 103 25.11 14.44 -10.54
N GLY A 104 25.67 13.81 -11.56
CA GLY A 104 27.11 13.59 -11.67
C GLY A 104 27.66 12.74 -10.53
N ARG A 105 28.85 13.09 -10.03
CA ARG A 105 29.55 12.35 -8.97
C ARG A 105 29.91 13.19 -7.75
N LYS A 106 29.62 14.49 -7.78
CA LYS A 106 30.09 15.49 -6.79
C LYS A 106 28.98 16.00 -5.86
N GLY A 107 28.03 15.13 -5.51
CA GLY A 107 27.02 15.46 -4.49
C GLY A 107 25.93 16.46 -4.90
N CYS A 108 25.78 16.80 -6.18
CA CYS A 108 24.79 17.81 -6.60
C CYS A 108 23.36 17.24 -6.58
N PRO A 109 22.31 17.99 -6.16
CA PRO A 109 22.29 19.42 -5.78
C PRO A 109 22.80 19.74 -4.37
N PHE A 110 23.01 18.73 -3.51
CA PHE A 110 23.24 18.91 -2.09
C PHE A 110 24.56 19.63 -1.74
N ASP A 111 25.63 19.30 -2.45
CA ASP A 111 27.00 19.75 -2.13
C ASP A 111 27.66 20.49 -3.32
N CYS A 112 26.86 21.15 -4.17
CA CYS A 112 27.32 21.89 -5.36
C CYS A 112 26.95 23.38 -5.38
N GLY A 113 26.61 23.97 -4.23
CA GLY A 113 26.34 25.41 -4.08
C GLY A 113 25.00 25.89 -4.62
N TYR A 114 24.13 24.99 -5.09
CA TYR A 114 22.74 25.30 -5.47
C TYR A 114 21.75 25.07 -4.32
N TYR A 115 22.22 24.55 -3.20
CA TYR A 115 21.40 24.26 -2.02
C TYR A 115 22.16 24.67 -0.77
N ASP A 116 21.59 25.61 -0.02
CA ASP A 116 22.21 26.17 1.20
C ASP A 116 21.73 25.47 2.49
N GLY A 117 20.89 24.44 2.36
CA GLY A 117 20.32 23.74 3.51
C GLY A 117 21.17 22.55 3.98
N ASN A 118 20.89 22.09 5.20
CA ASN A 118 21.49 20.89 5.76
C ASN A 118 20.38 19.94 6.28
N VAL A 119 20.01 18.96 5.45
CA VAL A 119 18.96 17.98 5.76
C VAL A 119 19.59 16.65 6.14
N SER A 120 19.10 16.05 7.22
CA SER A 120 19.39 14.67 7.59
C SER A 120 18.43 13.72 6.87
N TYR A 121 18.99 12.62 6.37
CA TYR A 121 18.25 11.50 5.78
C TYR A 121 18.41 10.23 6.61
N GLU A 122 18.82 10.36 7.88
CA GLU A 122 19.00 9.22 8.76
C GLU A 122 17.70 8.46 9.02
N ARG A 123 17.82 7.17 9.35
CA ARG A 123 16.68 6.37 9.83
C ARG A 123 16.22 6.89 11.19
N GLY A 124 14.92 6.82 11.44
CA GLY A 124 14.27 7.29 12.66
C GLY A 124 13.65 8.69 12.53
N ILE A 125 13.94 9.46 11.46
CA ILE A 125 13.36 10.80 11.28
C ILE A 125 11.86 10.78 10.94
N CYS A 126 11.36 9.66 10.38
CA CYS A 126 9.95 9.47 10.07
C CYS A 126 9.44 8.12 10.62
N PRO A 127 9.35 7.95 11.96
CA PRO A 127 9.14 6.66 12.59
C PRO A 127 7.82 5.98 12.18
N ILE A 128 6.77 6.75 11.90
CA ILE A 128 5.49 6.21 11.41
C ILE A 128 5.66 5.65 9.99
N THR A 129 6.35 6.35 9.10
CA THR A 129 6.60 5.88 7.73
C THR A 129 7.42 4.59 7.73
N GLU A 130 8.43 4.51 8.61
CA GLU A 130 9.26 3.31 8.78
C GLU A 130 8.44 2.14 9.32
N LYS A 131 7.65 2.36 10.37
CA LYS A 131 6.75 1.35 10.93
C LYS A 131 5.73 0.85 9.89
N MET A 132 5.15 1.76 9.11
CA MET A 132 4.23 1.41 8.03
C MET A 132 4.93 0.55 6.98
N TYR A 133 6.10 0.96 6.49
CA TYR A 133 6.83 0.21 5.48
C TYR A 133 7.28 -1.18 5.95
N GLU A 134 7.78 -1.27 7.18
CA GLU A 134 8.41 -2.49 7.70
C GLU A 134 7.39 -3.48 8.27
N LYS A 135 6.37 -2.99 8.99
CA LYS A 135 5.57 -3.82 9.89
C LYS A 135 4.07 -3.77 9.67
N GLU A 136 3.51 -2.64 9.25
CA GLU A 136 2.03 -2.51 9.25
C GLU A 136 1.40 -2.56 7.86
N LEU A 137 1.94 -1.85 6.87
CA LEU A 137 1.27 -1.68 5.59
C LEU A 137 1.34 -2.93 4.73
N PHE A 138 0.18 -3.36 4.25
CA PHE A 138 0.06 -4.30 3.14
C PHE A 138 -1.15 -3.92 2.31
N PHE A 139 -1.21 -4.37 1.06
CA PHE A 139 -2.26 -3.95 0.14
C PHE A 139 -2.51 -4.98 -0.96
N ASN A 140 -3.62 -4.81 -1.66
CA ASN A 140 -3.95 -5.48 -2.92
C ASN A 140 -4.51 -4.48 -3.93
N ASP A 141 -4.78 -4.95 -5.15
CA ASP A 141 -5.41 -4.16 -6.22
C ASP A 141 -6.73 -4.77 -6.71
N PHE A 142 -7.43 -5.53 -5.84
CA PHE A 142 -8.64 -6.28 -6.19
C PHE A 142 -9.92 -5.45 -6.29
N CYS A 143 -9.93 -4.22 -5.77
CA CYS A 143 -11.10 -3.34 -5.80
C CYS A 143 -11.27 -2.70 -7.19
N ARG A 144 -11.40 -3.53 -8.25
CA ARG A 144 -11.56 -3.10 -9.64
C ARG A 144 -12.28 -4.16 -10.49
N PRO A 145 -13.03 -3.75 -11.52
CA PRO A 145 -13.52 -4.67 -12.55
C PRO A 145 -12.37 -5.42 -13.24
N PRO A 146 -12.59 -6.67 -13.71
CA PRO A 146 -13.87 -7.40 -13.72
C PRO A 146 -14.19 -8.16 -12.42
N LEU A 147 -13.40 -7.96 -11.34
CA LEU A 147 -13.64 -8.62 -10.07
C LEU A 147 -14.97 -8.19 -9.47
N THR A 148 -15.58 -9.12 -8.76
CA THR A 148 -16.91 -9.01 -8.17
C THR A 148 -16.83 -9.09 -6.66
N LYS A 149 -17.96 -8.83 -6.01
CA LYS A 149 -18.14 -9.02 -4.56
C LYS A 149 -17.78 -10.44 -4.10
N LYS A 150 -18.06 -11.45 -4.92
CA LYS A 150 -17.72 -12.85 -4.62
C LYS A 150 -16.21 -13.06 -4.57
N ASP A 151 -15.47 -12.49 -5.51
CA ASP A 151 -14.00 -12.57 -5.51
C ASP A 151 -13.41 -11.89 -4.27
N LEU A 152 -14.04 -10.82 -3.78
CA LEU A 152 -13.66 -10.16 -2.52
C LEU A 152 -14.02 -10.99 -1.28
N ASP A 153 -15.07 -11.79 -1.33
CA ASP A 153 -15.37 -12.73 -0.25
C ASP A 153 -14.27 -13.81 -0.16
N ASP A 154 -13.72 -14.27 -1.30
CA ASP A 154 -12.58 -15.20 -1.32
C ASP A 154 -11.32 -14.60 -0.68
N VAL A 155 -11.07 -13.30 -0.87
CA VAL A 155 -9.99 -12.57 -0.16
C VAL A 155 -10.17 -12.64 1.35
N VAL A 156 -11.38 -12.34 1.82
CA VAL A 156 -11.71 -12.32 3.26
C VAL A 156 -11.64 -13.73 3.85
N ASN A 157 -12.12 -14.74 3.11
CA ASN A 157 -12.07 -16.14 3.53
C ASN A 157 -10.61 -16.63 3.67
N ALA A 158 -9.72 -16.23 2.76
CA ALA A 158 -8.30 -16.54 2.87
C ALA A 158 -7.69 -15.92 4.13
N PHE A 159 -8.08 -14.69 4.50
CA PHE A 159 -7.62 -14.07 5.73
C PHE A 159 -8.05 -14.87 6.95
N TYR A 160 -9.34 -15.20 7.08
CA TYR A 160 -9.82 -16.02 8.20
C TYR A 160 -9.11 -17.37 8.28
N LYS A 161 -8.98 -18.08 7.16
CA LYS A 161 -8.29 -19.38 7.10
C LYS A 161 -6.84 -19.30 7.59
N VAL A 162 -6.10 -18.28 7.14
CA VAL A 162 -4.71 -18.07 7.56
C VAL A 162 -4.64 -17.72 9.05
N LEU A 163 -5.52 -16.86 9.53
CA LEU A 163 -5.53 -16.42 10.93
C LEU A 163 -5.95 -17.52 11.91
N GLU A 164 -6.88 -18.40 11.52
CA GLU A 164 -7.25 -19.60 12.28
C GLU A 164 -6.07 -20.57 12.46
N ASN A 165 -5.09 -20.52 11.56
CA ASN A 165 -3.91 -21.37 11.57
C ASN A 165 -2.62 -20.62 11.94
N LYS A 166 -2.73 -19.40 12.48
CA LYS A 166 -1.59 -18.49 12.69
C LYS A 166 -0.47 -19.06 13.57
N ASP A 167 -0.78 -19.95 14.51
CA ASP A 167 0.22 -20.55 15.40
C ASP A 167 1.25 -21.40 14.64
N LYS A 168 0.88 -21.95 13.47
CA LYS A 168 1.81 -22.68 12.59
C LYS A 168 2.74 -21.76 11.80
N LEU A 169 2.50 -20.45 11.81
CA LEU A 169 3.23 -19.46 11.03
C LEU A 169 4.34 -18.76 11.82
N LYS A 170 4.50 -19.06 13.11
CA LYS A 170 5.49 -18.42 14.00
C LYS A 170 6.93 -18.78 13.63
N ASP A 171 7.15 -19.95 13.03
CA ASP A 171 8.48 -20.50 12.75
C ASP A 171 8.88 -20.44 11.25
N ILE A 172 8.09 -19.76 10.42
CA ILE A 172 8.42 -19.60 9.00
C ILE A 172 9.36 -18.40 8.88
N SER A 173 10.68 -18.64 8.99
CA SER A 173 11.72 -17.67 8.66
C SER A 173 12.10 -17.77 7.19
#